data_AF-A0A7S4RZF0-F1
#
_entry.id   AF-A0A7S4RZF0-F1
#
_cell.length_a   1.000
_cell.length_b   1.000
_cell.length_c   1.000
_cell.angle_alpha   90.00
_cell.angle_beta   90.00
_cell.angle_gamma   90.00
#
_symmetry.space_group_name_H-M   'P 1'
#
loop_
_entity.id
_entity.type
_entity.pdbx_description
1 polymer ?
#
loop_
_entity_poly.entity_id
_entity_poly.type
_entity_poly.pdbx_seq_one_letter_code
_entity_poly.pdbx_strand_id
1 'polypeptide(L)'
;MAHMARSFRARHCCRCTAVAFGVLGVLASGAWEKHNGKLAAMLDVLDMLPNGTIPIPDGTRRIFLEVGANSINIMAYEELPLFPDGFVISFEPLLHQYAALLGHRTRPDEMRRLGEASERNLVLPFAIAPDGDSDSAELRIAGSADTCASLLREHSARDRPECANPDRVASIRRVPTVSLRTVLGSWLAWPSGGGWPIDYLKIDAQGLDLEVLRSAGDALLPRVLRVEMEVPGDACRPMYEGSPGCSAIFAAMAHMGYTEAYNRSCADFAGVCYEDDYEFVRPGVFPLHYGRLPWGDECWTVTGQVLKQACCSDLFLSRFRHCWDTDFRLSRCCIHRWQPHRRSEVPRRRSRAGWEEGQAGGQPS
;
A
#
# COMPACT_ATOMS: atom_id res chain seq x y z
N MET A 1 -24.04 19.18 -98.87
CA MET A 1 -25.20 20.07 -98.67
C MET A 1 -25.45 20.21 -97.18
N ALA A 2 -25.62 21.46 -96.70
CA ALA A 2 -26.23 21.90 -95.42
C ALA A 2 -25.59 21.38 -94.09
N HIS A 3 -24.87 22.23 -93.33
CA HIS A 3 -25.31 23.30 -92.41
C HIS A 3 -25.44 22.85 -90.93
N MET A 4 -24.60 23.47 -90.08
CA MET A 4 -24.93 24.15 -88.79
C MET A 4 -25.58 23.34 -87.65
N ALA A 5 -25.35 23.58 -86.35
CA ALA A 5 -24.65 24.62 -85.59
C ALA A 5 -24.64 24.22 -84.09
N ARG A 6 -23.69 24.79 -83.31
CA ARG A 6 -23.81 25.27 -81.89
C ARG A 6 -24.17 24.21 -80.81
N SER A 7 -23.80 24.24 -79.53
CA SER A 7 -23.15 25.17 -78.60
C SER A 7 -23.09 24.42 -77.25
N PHE A 8 -22.02 24.53 -76.45
CA PHE A 8 -22.02 25.13 -75.09
C PHE A 8 -20.72 24.80 -74.33
N ARG A 9 -20.16 25.85 -73.73
CA ARG A 9 -19.03 25.81 -72.80
C ARG A 9 -19.52 25.38 -71.41
N ALA A 10 -18.71 24.59 -70.70
CA ALA A 10 -18.69 24.62 -69.23
C ALA A 10 -17.23 24.51 -68.76
N ARG A 11 -16.69 25.63 -68.28
CA ARG A 11 -15.39 25.73 -67.63
C ARG A 11 -15.48 24.98 -66.30
N HIS A 12 -14.65 23.96 -66.10
CA HIS A 12 -14.45 23.39 -64.79
C HIS A 12 -13.69 24.39 -63.93
N CYS A 13 -14.38 24.88 -62.90
CA CYS A 13 -13.86 25.73 -61.86
C CYS A 13 -12.99 24.85 -60.94
N CYS A 14 -11.67 25.04 -60.97
CA CYS A 14 -10.78 24.53 -59.93
C CYS A 14 -11.22 25.17 -58.60
N ARG A 15 -11.95 24.42 -57.78
CA ARG A 15 -12.07 24.73 -56.35
C ARG A 15 -10.70 24.48 -55.74
N CYS A 16 -9.97 25.57 -55.47
CA CYS A 16 -8.91 25.57 -54.48
C CYS A 16 -9.54 25.26 -53.12
N THR A 17 -9.51 24.00 -52.71
CA THR A 17 -9.73 23.65 -51.32
C THR A 17 -8.53 24.20 -50.56
N ALA A 18 -8.75 25.28 -49.80
CA ALA A 18 -7.78 25.77 -48.84
C ALA A 18 -7.55 24.64 -47.83
N VAL A 19 -6.42 23.94 -47.96
CA VAL A 19 -5.88 23.13 -46.89
C VAL A 19 -5.48 24.12 -45.82
N ALA A 20 -6.36 24.30 -44.83
CA ALA A 20 -6.00 24.95 -43.58
C ALA A 20 -4.89 24.12 -42.96
N PHE A 21 -3.65 24.56 -43.14
CA PHE A 21 -2.56 24.18 -42.27
C PHE A 21 -2.96 24.68 -40.88
N GLY A 22 -3.61 23.79 -40.13
CA GLY A 22 -3.70 23.94 -38.69
C GLY A 22 -2.26 24.08 -38.20
N VAL A 23 -1.92 25.29 -37.77
CA VAL A 23 -0.75 25.52 -36.96
C VAL A 23 -0.94 24.61 -35.75
N LEU A 24 -0.28 23.45 -35.77
CA LEU A 24 0.07 22.71 -34.57
C LEU A 24 0.90 23.69 -33.76
N GLY A 25 0.20 24.49 -32.96
CA GLY A 25 0.82 25.16 -31.84
C GLY A 25 1.42 24.04 -31.01
N VAL A 26 2.73 23.86 -31.16
CA VAL A 26 3.56 23.31 -30.11
C VAL A 26 3.29 24.25 -28.94
N LEU A 27 2.30 23.90 -28.13
CA LEU A 27 2.16 24.48 -26.80
C LEU A 27 3.50 24.15 -26.16
N ALA A 28 4.36 25.17 -26.07
CA ALA A 28 5.50 25.11 -25.19
C ALA A 28 4.89 24.90 -23.80
N SER A 29 4.71 23.65 -23.43
CA SER A 29 4.37 23.25 -22.07
C SER A 29 5.50 23.82 -21.24
N GLY A 30 5.23 24.93 -20.55
CA GLY A 30 6.21 25.52 -19.65
C GLY A 30 6.62 24.41 -18.69
N ALA A 31 7.88 23.97 -18.76
CA ALA A 31 8.43 22.95 -17.85
C ALA A 31 8.26 23.38 -16.38
N TRP A 32 8.08 24.68 -16.16
CA TRP A 32 7.70 25.30 -14.92
C TRP A 32 6.79 26.51 -15.16
N GLU A 33 6.01 26.87 -14.16
CA GLU A 33 5.16 28.06 -14.13
C GLU A 33 5.17 28.73 -12.75
N LYS A 34 4.86 30.02 -12.71
CA LYS A 34 4.62 30.74 -11.46
C LYS A 34 3.12 30.88 -11.25
N HIS A 35 2.57 30.22 -10.24
CA HIS A 35 1.14 30.27 -9.92
C HIS A 35 0.93 30.71 -8.47
N ASN A 36 0.19 31.81 -8.25
CA ASN A 36 -0.12 32.37 -6.93
C ASN A 36 1.10 32.56 -6.01
N GLY A 37 2.20 33.09 -6.57
CA GLY A 37 3.44 33.31 -5.83
C GLY A 37 4.26 32.03 -5.55
N LYS A 38 3.82 30.87 -6.02
CA LYS A 38 4.54 29.60 -5.95
C LYS A 38 5.19 29.28 -7.29
N LEU A 39 6.30 28.56 -7.26
CA LEU A 39 6.91 27.93 -8.43
C LEU A 39 6.36 26.51 -8.54
N ALA A 40 5.85 26.15 -9.71
CA ALA A 40 5.38 24.82 -10.04
C ALA A 40 6.21 24.28 -11.22
N ALA A 41 6.41 22.97 -11.25
CA ALA A 41 7.06 22.26 -12.35
C ALA A 41 6.40 20.89 -12.50
N MET A 42 6.38 20.38 -13.73
CA MET A 42 5.94 19.02 -14.01
C MET A 42 7.14 18.07 -13.90
N LEU A 43 6.96 16.97 -13.19
CA LEU A 43 7.99 15.96 -12.99
C LEU A 43 7.43 14.59 -13.39
N ASP A 44 8.15 13.89 -14.25
CA ASP A 44 7.87 12.48 -14.55
C ASP A 44 8.49 11.63 -13.45
N VAL A 45 7.66 10.89 -12.72
CA VAL A 45 8.05 10.17 -11.48
C VAL A 45 8.19 8.66 -11.65
N LEU A 46 7.86 8.14 -12.84
CA LEU A 46 8.03 6.74 -13.21
C LEU A 46 7.90 6.56 -14.73
N ASP A 47 8.80 5.79 -15.33
CA ASP A 47 8.60 5.28 -16.69
C ASP A 47 7.69 4.05 -16.66
N MET A 48 6.53 4.15 -17.28
CA MET A 48 5.59 3.03 -17.41
C MET A 48 5.83 2.25 -18.71
N LEU A 49 5.39 1.00 -18.73
CA LEU A 49 5.32 0.22 -19.96
C LEU A 49 4.30 0.84 -20.93
N PRO A 50 4.37 0.58 -22.26
CA PRO A 50 3.46 1.17 -23.23
C PRO A 50 1.96 0.90 -22.99
N ASN A 51 1.64 -0.14 -22.23
CA ASN A 51 0.28 -0.49 -21.82
C ASN A 51 -0.17 0.21 -20.52
N GLY A 52 0.63 1.11 -19.95
CA GLY A 52 0.34 1.83 -18.71
C GLY A 52 0.59 1.04 -17.43
N THR A 53 1.31 -0.09 -17.48
CA THR A 53 1.65 -0.89 -16.30
C THR A 53 3.04 -0.54 -15.76
N ILE A 54 3.26 -0.78 -14.47
CA ILE A 54 4.56 -0.62 -13.83
C ILE A 54 5.48 -1.76 -14.29
N PRO A 55 6.73 -1.47 -14.70
CA PRO A 55 7.70 -2.52 -14.98
C PRO A 55 8.04 -3.27 -13.69
N ILE A 56 7.74 -4.57 -13.66
CA ILE A 56 8.07 -5.45 -12.53
C ILE A 56 9.37 -6.20 -12.86
N PRO A 57 10.40 -6.19 -11.97
CA PRO A 57 11.66 -6.87 -12.23
C PRO A 57 11.50 -8.37 -12.44
N ASP A 58 12.35 -8.94 -13.30
CA ASP A 58 12.41 -10.39 -13.52
C ASP A 58 12.69 -11.15 -12.22
N GLY A 59 12.05 -12.31 -12.06
CA GLY A 59 12.19 -13.14 -10.86
C GLY A 59 11.32 -12.69 -9.67
N THR A 60 10.61 -11.56 -9.78
CA THR A 60 9.63 -11.14 -8.76
C THR A 60 8.52 -12.18 -8.62
N ARG A 61 8.26 -12.60 -7.38
CA ARG A 61 7.17 -13.51 -7.01
C ARG A 61 6.22 -12.91 -5.99
N ARG A 62 6.62 -11.84 -5.31
CA ARG A 62 5.85 -11.15 -4.28
C ARG A 62 5.83 -9.66 -4.57
N ILE A 63 4.64 -9.08 -4.65
CA ILE A 63 4.46 -7.64 -4.66
C ILE A 63 4.05 -7.21 -3.26
N PHE A 64 4.77 -6.24 -2.72
CA PHE A 64 4.42 -5.57 -1.48
C PHE A 64 4.04 -4.12 -1.77
N LEU A 65 2.96 -3.66 -1.17
CA LEU A 65 2.48 -2.29 -1.28
C LEU A 65 2.53 -1.62 0.09
N GLU A 66 3.02 -0.38 0.13
CA GLU A 66 3.07 0.43 1.35
C GLU A 66 2.36 1.77 1.11
N VAL A 67 1.31 2.05 1.86
CA VAL A 67 0.55 3.30 1.79
C VAL A 67 0.87 4.15 3.01
N GLY A 68 1.24 5.41 2.78
CA GLY A 68 1.70 6.29 3.86
C GLY A 68 3.12 5.97 4.29
N ALA A 69 3.97 5.65 3.32
CA ALA A 69 5.36 5.31 3.57
C ALA A 69 6.10 6.54 4.12
N ASN A 70 6.31 6.60 5.42
CA ASN A 70 7.12 7.67 6.01
C ASN A 70 8.62 7.28 6.04
N SER A 71 9.51 8.21 6.42
CA SER A 71 10.96 7.92 6.49
C SER A 71 11.38 7.03 7.66
N ILE A 72 10.43 6.66 8.52
CA ILE A 72 10.59 5.71 9.62
C ILE A 72 9.97 4.40 9.13
N ASN A 73 10.44 3.24 9.59
CA ASN A 73 9.67 2.00 9.38
C ASN A 73 9.45 1.58 7.91
N ILE A 74 10.46 1.80 7.07
CA ILE A 74 10.40 1.61 5.61
C ILE A 74 10.32 0.12 5.24
N MET A 75 9.21 -0.29 4.64
CA MET A 75 8.93 -1.69 4.27
C MET A 75 10.06 -2.33 3.45
N ALA A 76 10.66 -1.59 2.52
CA ALA A 76 11.72 -2.12 1.68
C ALA A 76 12.94 -2.65 2.45
N TYR A 77 13.29 -2.05 3.58
CA TYR A 77 14.41 -2.56 4.38
C TYR A 77 14.01 -3.68 5.32
N GLU A 78 12.75 -3.72 5.68
CA GLU A 78 12.24 -4.71 6.62
C GLU A 78 11.95 -6.04 5.94
N GLU A 79 11.47 -5.98 4.69
CA GLU A 79 10.92 -7.14 3.99
C GLU A 79 11.84 -7.66 2.88
N LEU A 80 12.51 -6.81 2.11
CA LEU A 80 13.35 -7.29 1.00
C LEU A 80 14.56 -8.15 1.42
N PRO A 81 15.15 -8.02 2.63
CA PRO A 81 16.14 -8.97 3.12
C PRO A 81 15.56 -10.36 3.43
N LEU A 82 14.29 -10.43 3.83
CA LEU A 82 13.60 -11.69 4.18
C LEU A 82 12.98 -12.37 2.95
N PHE A 83 12.63 -11.57 1.95
CA PHE A 83 11.95 -11.98 0.72
C PHE A 83 12.77 -11.55 -0.50
N PRO A 84 13.78 -12.35 -0.92
CA PRO A 84 14.66 -12.00 -2.03
C PRO A 84 13.93 -11.89 -3.40
N ASP A 85 12.77 -12.52 -3.52
CA ASP A 85 11.84 -12.47 -4.66
C ASP A 85 10.74 -11.40 -4.51
N GLY A 86 10.89 -10.48 -3.55
CA GLY A 86 9.98 -9.37 -3.28
C GLY A 86 10.29 -8.12 -4.10
N PHE A 87 9.22 -7.38 -4.41
CA PHE A 87 9.23 -6.06 -5.02
C PHE A 87 8.31 -5.14 -4.24
N VAL A 88 8.83 -4.00 -3.79
CA VAL A 88 8.09 -3.02 -2.96
C VAL A 88 7.69 -1.82 -3.78
N ILE A 89 6.45 -1.37 -3.61
CA ILE A 89 5.95 -0.10 -4.14
C ILE A 89 5.36 0.69 -2.97
N SER A 90 6.01 1.80 -2.63
CA SER A 90 5.67 2.68 -1.53
C SER A 90 5.03 3.98 -2.03
N PHE A 91 4.04 4.48 -1.30
CA PHE A 91 3.27 5.69 -1.60
C PHE A 91 3.45 6.73 -0.50
N GLU A 92 4.05 7.88 -0.83
CA GLU A 92 4.35 8.97 0.11
C GLU A 92 4.09 10.34 -0.54
N PRO A 93 2.94 10.98 -0.29
CA PRO A 93 2.59 12.28 -0.90
C PRO A 93 3.44 13.47 -0.42
N LEU A 94 4.12 13.38 0.73
CA LEU A 94 4.97 14.45 1.23
C LEU A 94 6.32 14.43 0.52
N LEU A 95 6.53 15.39 -0.39
CA LEU A 95 7.73 15.46 -1.24
C LEU A 95 9.06 15.40 -0.49
N HIS A 96 9.15 15.90 0.75
CA HIS A 96 10.39 15.82 1.53
C HIS A 96 10.62 14.44 2.14
N GLN A 97 9.55 13.72 2.52
CA GLN A 97 9.62 12.31 2.94
C GLN A 97 9.90 11.42 1.73
N TYR A 98 9.21 11.65 0.61
CA TYR A 98 9.49 11.03 -0.69
C TYR A 98 10.97 11.17 -1.09
N ALA A 99 11.53 12.39 -1.02
CA ALA A 99 12.93 12.63 -1.30
C ALA A 99 13.87 11.90 -0.32
N ALA A 100 13.50 11.83 0.96
CA ALA A 100 14.25 11.06 1.95
C ALA A 100 14.26 9.56 1.61
N LEU A 101 13.12 8.98 1.23
CA LEU A 101 13.00 7.59 0.80
C LEU A 101 13.86 7.28 -0.43
N LEU A 102 13.84 8.16 -1.44
CA LEU A 102 14.69 8.02 -2.63
C LEU A 102 16.18 8.18 -2.34
N GLY A 103 16.54 9.12 -1.46
CA GLY A 103 17.93 9.38 -1.10
C GLY A 103 18.53 8.28 -0.22
N HIS A 104 17.68 7.43 0.36
CA HIS A 104 18.14 6.49 1.37
C HIS A 104 18.87 5.30 0.74
N ARG A 105 20.16 5.18 1.08
CA ARG A 105 21.13 4.21 0.52
C ARG A 105 21.45 4.39 -0.97
N THR A 106 21.05 5.51 -1.58
CA THR A 106 21.48 5.86 -2.93
C THR A 106 22.92 6.33 -2.90
N ARG A 107 23.75 5.82 -3.82
CA ARG A 107 25.13 6.27 -3.96
C ARG A 107 25.19 7.49 -4.87
N PRO A 108 26.01 8.52 -4.55
CA PRO A 108 26.05 9.76 -5.35
C PRO A 108 26.44 9.56 -6.83
N ASP A 109 27.10 8.46 -7.16
CA ASP A 109 27.57 8.10 -8.50
C ASP A 109 26.59 7.21 -9.28
N GLU A 110 25.51 6.75 -8.66
CA GLU A 110 24.47 5.96 -9.31
C GLU A 110 23.34 6.87 -9.81
N MET A 111 23.26 7.05 -11.13
CA MET A 111 22.08 7.68 -11.75
C MET A 111 20.90 6.71 -11.72
N ARG A 112 19.81 7.15 -11.10
CA ARG A 112 18.55 6.41 -11.04
C ARG A 112 17.40 7.29 -11.50
N ARG A 113 16.33 6.68 -11.99
CA ARG A 113 15.14 7.42 -12.40
C ARG A 113 14.42 7.93 -11.15
N LEU A 114 13.68 9.01 -11.32
CA LEU A 114 12.80 9.49 -10.25
C LEU A 114 11.82 8.36 -9.91
N GLY A 115 11.58 8.13 -8.62
CA GLY A 115 10.77 7.03 -8.12
C GLY A 115 11.51 5.70 -7.86
N GLU A 116 12.71 5.49 -8.41
CA GLU A 116 13.46 4.24 -8.21
C GLU A 116 14.42 4.33 -7.01
N ALA A 117 13.96 3.87 -5.84
CA ALA A 117 14.80 3.79 -4.63
C ALA A 117 15.77 2.60 -4.63
N SER A 118 15.45 1.51 -5.35
CA SER A 118 16.36 0.42 -5.70
C SER A 118 15.80 -0.40 -6.86
N GLU A 119 16.58 -1.36 -7.39
CA GLU A 119 16.10 -2.31 -8.41
C GLU A 119 14.83 -3.07 -7.97
N ARG A 120 14.58 -3.17 -6.65
CA ARG A 120 13.42 -3.86 -6.08
C ARG A 120 12.50 -2.97 -5.23
N ASN A 121 12.66 -1.66 -5.30
CA ASN A 121 11.90 -0.70 -4.49
C ASN A 121 11.54 0.54 -5.31
N LEU A 122 10.24 0.74 -5.55
CA LEU A 122 9.68 1.96 -6.11
C LEU A 122 9.02 2.80 -5.03
N VAL A 123 9.18 4.11 -5.13
CA VAL A 123 8.50 5.08 -4.28
C VAL A 123 7.77 6.05 -5.19
N LEU A 124 6.50 6.33 -4.93
CA LEU A 124 5.67 7.19 -5.76
C LEU A 124 5.04 8.31 -4.91
N PRO A 125 5.05 9.57 -5.37
CA PRO A 125 4.64 10.71 -4.57
C PRO A 125 3.12 10.94 -4.59
N PHE A 126 2.32 9.87 -4.43
CA PHE A 126 0.86 9.93 -4.44
C PHE A 126 0.31 9.53 -3.08
N ALA A 127 -0.79 10.17 -2.67
CA ALA A 127 -1.62 9.64 -1.60
C ALA A 127 -2.58 8.60 -2.18
N ILE A 128 -2.79 7.48 -1.49
CA ILE A 128 -3.88 6.57 -1.85
C ILE A 128 -5.17 7.06 -1.19
N ALA A 129 -6.24 7.24 -1.97
CA ALA A 129 -7.51 7.77 -1.48
C ALA A 129 -8.71 7.08 -2.16
N PRO A 130 -9.89 7.03 -1.50
CA PRO A 130 -11.11 6.42 -2.04
C PRO A 130 -11.53 6.99 -3.40
N ASP A 131 -11.60 8.32 -3.48
CA ASP A 131 -11.94 9.06 -4.69
C ASP A 131 -10.67 9.51 -5.43
N GLY A 132 -9.60 8.72 -5.37
CA GLY A 132 -8.27 9.12 -5.80
C GLY A 132 -8.13 9.52 -7.27
N ASP A 133 -9.14 9.26 -8.10
CA ASP A 133 -9.18 9.71 -9.50
C ASP A 133 -9.58 11.21 -9.65
N SER A 134 -9.67 11.96 -8.55
CA SER A 134 -10.04 13.39 -8.49
C SER A 134 -8.85 14.37 -8.64
N ASP A 135 -7.77 13.94 -9.31
CA ASP A 135 -6.49 14.62 -9.54
C ASP A 135 -5.66 14.98 -8.28
N SER A 136 -6.28 15.43 -7.19
CA SER A 136 -5.58 15.83 -5.95
C SER A 136 -6.50 16.03 -4.74
N ALA A 137 -5.93 15.90 -3.54
CA ALA A 137 -6.62 16.16 -2.26
C ALA A 137 -5.81 17.08 -1.33
N GLU A 138 -6.49 17.62 -0.31
CA GLU A 138 -5.85 18.36 0.78
C GLU A 138 -5.29 17.38 1.82
N LEU A 139 -3.96 17.31 1.91
CA LEU A 139 -3.24 16.66 2.99
C LEU A 139 -3.00 17.66 4.11
N ARG A 140 -3.49 17.33 5.30
CA ARG A 140 -3.40 18.15 6.50
C ARG A 140 -2.29 17.63 7.38
N ILE A 141 -1.44 18.55 7.85
CA ILE A 141 -0.31 18.24 8.71
C ILE A 141 -0.49 19.05 9.99
N ALA A 142 -0.87 18.36 11.06
CA ALA A 142 -0.96 18.94 12.39
C ALA A 142 0.40 18.90 13.09
N GLY A 143 0.70 19.96 13.86
CA GLY A 143 1.93 20.07 14.62
C GLY A 143 3.19 20.18 13.76
N SER A 144 4.34 19.80 14.33
CA SER A 144 5.66 19.90 13.67
C SER A 144 6.20 18.55 13.20
N ALA A 145 5.41 17.48 13.28
CA ALA A 145 5.83 16.13 12.94
C ALA A 145 5.05 15.65 11.71
N ASP A 146 5.77 15.24 10.67
CA ASP A 146 5.16 14.74 9.44
C ASP A 146 4.44 13.41 9.62
N THR A 147 4.74 12.69 10.71
CA THR A 147 4.04 11.46 11.12
C THR A 147 2.55 11.67 11.42
N CYS A 148 2.09 12.90 11.44
CA CYS A 148 0.71 13.28 11.73
C CYS A 148 -0.10 13.66 10.48
N ALA A 149 0.45 13.42 9.28
CA ALA A 149 -0.17 13.82 8.04
C ALA A 149 -1.37 12.92 7.69
N SER A 150 -2.53 13.51 7.45
CA SER A 150 -3.75 12.77 7.05
C SER A 150 -4.55 13.51 5.99
N LEU A 151 -5.26 12.76 5.15
CA LEU A 151 -6.27 13.32 4.25
C LEU A 151 -7.59 13.60 4.99
N LEU A 152 -7.75 13.07 6.20
CA LEU A 152 -8.89 13.33 7.07
C LEU A 152 -8.66 14.61 7.88
N ARG A 153 -9.77 15.19 8.34
CA ARG A 153 -9.73 16.32 9.27
C ARG A 153 -9.42 15.84 10.67
N GLU A 154 -8.68 16.65 11.40
CA GLU A 154 -8.36 16.42 12.81
C GLU A 154 -9.63 16.50 13.67
N HIS A 155 -9.83 15.53 14.56
CA HIS A 155 -11.00 15.47 15.45
C HIS A 155 -10.63 15.64 16.93
N SER A 156 -9.68 14.85 17.44
CA SER A 156 -9.32 14.89 18.86
C SER A 156 -7.83 14.77 19.11
N ALA A 157 -7.31 15.76 19.83
CA ALA A 157 -5.91 15.84 20.24
C ALA A 157 -5.62 15.18 21.60
N ARG A 158 -6.59 14.51 22.23
CA ARG A 158 -6.46 14.13 23.65
C ARG A 158 -5.29 13.18 23.88
N ASP A 159 -5.16 12.20 23.00
CA ASP A 159 -4.21 11.10 23.17
C ASP A 159 -2.89 11.37 22.41
N ARG A 160 -2.94 12.18 21.33
CA ARG A 160 -1.78 12.69 20.58
C ARG A 160 -1.97 14.18 20.21
N PRO A 161 -1.76 15.12 21.15
CA PRO A 161 -2.02 16.54 20.93
C PRO A 161 -1.14 17.20 19.88
N GLU A 162 -0.04 16.56 19.50
CA GLU A 162 0.84 16.93 18.41
C GLU A 162 0.24 16.60 17.03
N CYS A 163 -0.55 15.53 16.91
CA CYS A 163 -1.01 15.03 15.61
C CYS A 163 -2.45 15.36 15.23
N ALA A 164 -3.31 15.60 16.21
CA ALA A 164 -4.75 15.73 15.97
C ALA A 164 -5.35 16.94 16.69
N ASN A 165 -4.57 18.01 16.87
CA ASN A 165 -5.07 19.26 17.43
C ASN A 165 -5.64 20.15 16.32
N PRO A 166 -6.98 20.35 16.27
CA PRO A 166 -7.60 21.15 15.22
C PRO A 166 -7.19 22.63 15.28
N ASP A 167 -6.73 23.11 16.44
CA ASP A 167 -6.23 24.48 16.62
C ASP A 167 -4.75 24.64 16.21
N ARG A 168 -4.09 23.55 15.79
CA ARG A 168 -2.65 23.53 15.44
C ARG A 168 -2.38 22.92 14.06
N VAL A 169 -3.28 23.09 13.10
CA VAL A 169 -2.99 22.75 11.69
C VAL A 169 -1.81 23.61 11.25
N ALA A 170 -0.64 22.99 11.12
CA ALA A 170 0.59 23.70 10.78
C ALA A 170 0.69 23.93 9.28
N SER A 171 0.17 23.00 8.47
CA SER A 171 0.22 23.09 7.02
C SER A 171 -0.92 22.32 6.36
N ILE A 172 -1.45 22.88 5.27
CA ILE A 172 -2.31 22.17 4.33
C ILE A 172 -1.58 22.15 2.99
N ARG A 173 -1.38 20.96 2.44
CA ARG A 173 -0.73 20.75 1.15
C ARG A 173 -1.71 20.10 0.20
N ARG A 174 -1.71 20.53 -1.05
CA ARG A 174 -2.44 19.84 -2.11
C ARG A 174 -1.51 18.77 -2.69
N VAL A 175 -1.90 17.51 -2.62
CA VAL A 175 -1.10 16.36 -3.04
C VAL A 175 -1.85 15.56 -4.10
N PRO A 176 -1.15 14.95 -5.07
CA PRO A 176 -1.81 14.11 -6.05
C PRO A 176 -2.34 12.85 -5.37
N THR A 177 -3.49 12.38 -5.84
CA THR A 177 -4.13 11.18 -5.31
C THR A 177 -4.26 10.11 -6.37
N VAL A 178 -4.36 8.86 -5.94
CA VAL A 178 -4.76 7.73 -6.78
C VAL A 178 -5.54 6.72 -5.94
N SER A 179 -6.47 5.97 -6.54
CA SER A 179 -7.21 4.93 -5.82
C SER A 179 -6.44 3.61 -5.80
N LEU A 180 -6.68 2.76 -4.79
CA LEU A 180 -6.12 1.40 -4.78
C LEU A 180 -6.67 0.60 -5.97
N ARG A 181 -7.88 0.88 -6.44
CA ARG A 181 -8.43 0.32 -7.69
C ARG A 181 -7.55 0.65 -8.89
N THR A 182 -7.11 1.89 -9.05
CA THR A 182 -6.24 2.29 -10.16
C THR A 182 -4.87 1.62 -10.05
N VAL A 183 -4.28 1.57 -8.85
CA VAL A 183 -3.01 0.86 -8.63
C VAL A 183 -3.12 -0.64 -9.00
N LEU A 184 -4.14 -1.34 -8.48
CA LEU A 184 -4.31 -2.77 -8.72
C LEU A 184 -4.74 -3.06 -10.16
N GLY A 185 -5.74 -2.34 -10.65
CA GLY A 185 -6.46 -2.62 -11.90
C GLY A 185 -5.83 -2.03 -13.15
N SER A 186 -5.01 -0.99 -13.01
CA SER A 186 -4.29 -0.36 -14.14
C SER A 186 -2.79 -0.62 -14.02
N TRP A 187 -2.17 -0.16 -12.94
CA TRP A 187 -0.71 -0.15 -12.83
C TRP A 187 -0.11 -1.54 -12.62
N LEU A 188 -0.83 -2.43 -11.95
CA LEU A 188 -0.43 -3.80 -11.66
C LEU A 188 -1.24 -4.85 -12.42
N ALA A 189 -1.87 -4.45 -13.52
CA ALA A 189 -2.56 -5.38 -14.41
C ALA A 189 -1.59 -6.25 -15.20
N TRP A 190 -2.04 -7.45 -15.60
CA TRP A 190 -1.30 -8.26 -16.58
C TRP A 190 -1.79 -7.94 -18.00
N PRO A 191 -0.92 -8.02 -19.02
CA PRO A 191 -1.33 -7.81 -20.42
C PRO A 191 -2.46 -8.74 -20.86
N SER A 192 -2.51 -9.97 -20.34
CA SER A 192 -3.53 -10.98 -20.64
C SER A 192 -4.84 -10.78 -19.89
N GLY A 193 -4.97 -9.74 -19.07
CA GLY A 193 -6.07 -9.54 -18.12
C GLY A 193 -5.77 -10.10 -16.73
N GLY A 194 -6.51 -9.59 -15.74
CA GLY A 194 -6.20 -9.81 -14.32
C GLY A 194 -5.07 -8.91 -13.85
N GLY A 195 -4.22 -9.41 -12.95
CA GLY A 195 -3.04 -8.69 -12.50
C GLY A 195 -2.34 -9.37 -11.35
N TRP A 196 -1.23 -8.78 -10.92
CA TRP A 196 -0.41 -9.31 -9.85
C TRP A 196 -1.19 -9.49 -8.53
N PRO A 197 -1.06 -10.64 -7.85
CA PRO A 197 -1.46 -10.73 -6.46
C PRO A 197 -0.56 -9.84 -5.62
N ILE A 198 -1.14 -9.16 -4.63
CA ILE A 198 -0.42 -8.38 -3.63
C ILE A 198 -0.25 -9.29 -2.42
N ASP A 199 1.00 -9.71 -2.21
CA ASP A 199 1.32 -10.64 -1.13
C ASP A 199 1.18 -9.97 0.24
N TYR A 200 1.47 -8.66 0.30
CA TYR A 200 1.39 -7.85 1.51
C TYR A 200 1.06 -6.38 1.19
N LEU A 201 0.06 -5.82 1.88
CA LEU A 201 -0.30 -4.40 1.82
C LEU A 201 -0.22 -3.81 3.23
N LYS A 202 0.72 -2.91 3.48
CA LYS A 202 0.76 -2.11 4.71
C LYS A 202 0.08 -0.77 4.47
N ILE A 203 -0.82 -0.39 5.35
CA ILE A 203 -1.55 0.87 5.28
C ILE A 203 -1.30 1.62 6.58
N ASP A 204 -0.74 2.81 6.44
CA ASP A 204 -0.54 3.79 7.51
C ASP A 204 -1.06 5.14 6.96
N ALA A 205 -2.36 5.19 6.71
CA ALA A 205 -3.02 6.36 6.10
C ALA A 205 -3.64 7.28 7.16
N GLN A 206 -3.15 7.20 8.40
CA GLN A 206 -3.55 8.02 9.54
C GLN A 206 -5.08 8.16 9.65
N GLY A 207 -5.76 7.03 9.81
CA GLY A 207 -7.20 6.92 10.04
C GLY A 207 -8.05 6.68 8.78
N LEU A 208 -7.46 6.75 7.58
CA LEU A 208 -8.15 6.47 6.30
C LEU A 208 -8.00 5.01 5.85
N ASP A 209 -7.44 4.14 6.68
CA ASP A 209 -6.91 2.82 6.30
C ASP A 209 -7.98 1.90 5.69
N LEU A 210 -9.16 1.82 6.32
CA LEU A 210 -10.28 1.04 5.78
C LEU A 210 -10.78 1.58 4.44
N GLU A 211 -10.83 2.90 4.28
CA GLU A 211 -11.35 3.52 3.06
C GLU A 211 -10.36 3.36 1.90
N VAL A 212 -9.06 3.44 2.18
CA VAL A 212 -8.01 3.05 1.24
C VAL A 212 -8.22 1.62 0.76
N LEU A 213 -8.43 0.67 1.67
CA LEU A 213 -8.64 -0.72 1.31
C LEU A 213 -9.94 -0.93 0.50
N ARG A 214 -11.04 -0.29 0.92
CA ARG A 214 -12.34 -0.32 0.20
C ARG A 214 -12.23 0.23 -1.21
N SER A 215 -11.36 1.22 -1.42
CA SER A 215 -11.17 1.85 -2.74
C SER A 215 -10.74 0.85 -3.83
N ALA A 216 -10.16 -0.30 -3.47
CA ALA A 216 -9.87 -1.39 -4.41
C ALA A 216 -11.13 -1.90 -5.13
N GLY A 217 -12.28 -1.93 -4.44
CA GLY A 217 -13.53 -2.51 -4.92
C GLY A 217 -13.53 -4.04 -4.95
N ASP A 218 -14.73 -4.61 -4.92
CA ASP A 218 -14.96 -6.05 -4.72
C ASP A 218 -14.26 -6.95 -5.75
N ALA A 219 -14.10 -6.49 -6.99
CA ALA A 219 -13.47 -7.26 -8.05
C ALA A 219 -11.95 -7.40 -7.90
N LEU A 220 -11.28 -6.41 -7.28
CA LEU A 220 -9.82 -6.38 -7.16
C LEU A 220 -9.35 -6.74 -5.76
N LEU A 221 -10.16 -6.49 -4.74
CA LEU A 221 -9.84 -6.76 -3.34
C LEU A 221 -9.38 -8.22 -3.07
N PRO A 222 -9.89 -9.27 -3.75
CA PRO A 222 -9.38 -10.64 -3.60
C PRO A 222 -7.90 -10.83 -3.98
N ARG A 223 -7.30 -9.89 -4.73
CA ARG A 223 -5.88 -9.94 -5.09
C ARG A 223 -4.96 -9.55 -3.94
N VAL A 224 -5.48 -8.88 -2.91
CA VAL A 224 -4.72 -8.52 -1.71
C VAL A 224 -4.82 -9.68 -0.72
N LEU A 225 -3.69 -10.33 -0.47
CA LEU A 225 -3.64 -11.57 0.31
C LEU A 225 -3.51 -11.30 1.81
N ARG A 226 -2.80 -10.23 2.16
CA ARG A 226 -2.53 -9.78 3.53
C ARG A 226 -2.61 -8.27 3.61
N VAL A 227 -3.15 -7.77 4.72
CA VAL A 227 -3.22 -6.34 5.02
C VAL A 227 -2.70 -6.11 6.42
N GLU A 228 -1.74 -5.20 6.59
CA GLU A 228 -1.38 -4.62 7.89
C GLU A 228 -1.94 -3.21 7.98
N MET A 229 -2.53 -2.85 9.12
CA MET A 229 -3.00 -1.49 9.41
C MET A 229 -2.91 -1.18 10.90
N GLU A 230 -2.80 0.11 11.23
CA GLU A 230 -2.91 0.62 12.59
C GLU A 230 -4.37 0.48 13.08
N VAL A 231 -4.57 -0.18 14.22
CA VAL A 231 -5.89 -0.42 14.83
C VAL A 231 -5.97 0.24 16.20
N PRO A 232 -6.63 1.40 16.32
CA PRO A 232 -6.88 2.02 17.61
C PRO A 232 -7.95 1.24 18.38
N GLY A 233 -7.72 0.98 19.68
CA GLY A 233 -8.68 0.35 20.57
C GLY A 233 -9.98 1.16 20.71
N ASP A 234 -11.10 0.50 20.99
CA ASP A 234 -12.42 1.15 21.06
C ASP A 234 -12.54 2.22 22.17
N ALA A 235 -11.63 2.20 23.15
CA ALA A 235 -11.56 3.22 24.20
C ALA A 235 -10.79 4.48 23.78
N CYS A 236 -10.08 4.45 22.63
CA CYS A 236 -9.44 5.62 22.07
C CYS A 236 -10.47 6.61 21.52
N ARG A 237 -10.19 7.90 21.68
CA ARG A 237 -10.94 8.90 20.94
C ARG A 237 -10.40 8.93 19.51
N PRO A 238 -11.27 8.97 18.48
CA PRO A 238 -10.83 9.10 17.10
C PRO A 238 -9.92 10.32 16.94
N MET A 239 -8.70 10.12 16.45
CA MET A 239 -7.77 11.20 16.15
C MET A 239 -8.29 12.04 14.97
N TYR A 240 -8.86 11.38 13.97
CA TYR A 240 -9.37 12.01 12.76
C TYR A 240 -10.87 11.77 12.59
N GLU A 241 -11.56 12.72 11.96
CA GLU A 241 -13.00 12.65 11.70
C GLU A 241 -13.32 11.42 10.85
N GLY A 242 -14.24 10.58 11.34
CA GLY A 242 -14.66 9.35 10.66
C GLY A 242 -13.71 8.17 10.81
N SER A 243 -12.56 8.32 11.48
CA SER A 243 -11.65 7.19 11.73
C SER A 243 -12.33 6.13 12.63
N PRO A 244 -12.31 4.85 12.24
CA PRO A 244 -12.98 3.76 12.96
C PRO A 244 -12.15 3.27 14.15
N GLY A 245 -12.82 2.77 15.18
CA GLY A 245 -12.20 2.00 16.27
C GLY A 245 -12.03 0.51 15.92
N CYS A 246 -11.34 -0.22 16.78
CA CYS A 246 -11.03 -1.64 16.62
C CYS A 246 -12.22 -2.51 16.22
N SER A 247 -13.34 -2.45 16.95
CA SER A 247 -14.49 -3.31 16.66
C SER A 247 -15.07 -3.07 15.27
N ALA A 248 -15.09 -1.81 14.82
CA ALA A 248 -15.55 -1.43 13.50
C ALA A 248 -14.59 -1.90 12.39
N ILE A 249 -13.27 -1.81 12.63
CA ILE A 249 -12.23 -2.34 11.74
C ILE A 249 -12.37 -3.85 11.58
N PHE A 250 -12.46 -4.60 12.67
CA PHE A 250 -12.61 -6.05 12.64
C PHE A 250 -13.88 -6.48 11.89
N ALA A 251 -15.01 -5.84 12.16
CA ALA A 251 -16.26 -6.12 11.45
C ALA A 251 -16.13 -5.85 9.94
N ALA A 252 -15.47 -4.75 9.56
CA ALA A 252 -15.24 -4.41 8.16
C ALA A 252 -14.29 -5.41 7.47
N MET A 253 -13.19 -5.80 8.12
CA MET A 253 -12.24 -6.78 7.60
C MET A 253 -12.89 -8.15 7.40
N ALA A 254 -13.71 -8.60 8.37
CA ALA A 254 -14.49 -9.82 8.24
C ALA A 254 -15.47 -9.77 7.06
N HIS A 255 -16.19 -8.64 6.89
CA HIS A 255 -17.09 -8.45 5.75
C HIS A 255 -16.37 -8.46 4.40
N MET A 256 -15.14 -7.93 4.37
CA MET A 256 -14.26 -7.96 3.20
C MET A 256 -13.63 -9.33 2.96
N GLY A 257 -13.87 -10.33 3.83
CA GLY A 257 -13.39 -11.69 3.69
C GLY A 257 -11.96 -11.91 4.16
N TYR A 258 -11.52 -11.15 5.17
CA TYR A 258 -10.27 -11.36 5.89
C TYR A 258 -10.54 -11.90 7.31
N THR A 259 -9.52 -12.51 7.89
CA THR A 259 -9.46 -12.89 9.32
C THR A 259 -8.17 -12.35 9.91
N GLU A 260 -8.15 -12.12 11.22
CA GLU A 260 -6.94 -11.80 11.96
C GLU A 260 -5.85 -12.88 11.76
N ALA A 261 -4.61 -12.44 11.55
CA ALA A 261 -3.46 -13.33 11.34
C ALA A 261 -3.05 -14.06 12.63
N TYR A 262 -3.30 -13.42 13.77
CA TYR A 262 -2.85 -13.81 15.10
C TYR A 262 -4.04 -13.83 16.06
N ASN A 263 -3.97 -14.67 17.10
CA ASN A 263 -5.01 -14.75 18.13
C ASN A 263 -5.04 -13.50 19.02
N ARG A 264 -5.62 -12.43 18.49
CA ARG A 264 -5.74 -11.11 19.10
C ARG A 264 -7.15 -10.59 18.92
N SER A 265 -7.59 -9.73 19.83
CA SER A 265 -8.92 -9.15 19.77
C SER A 265 -8.96 -7.74 20.34
N CYS A 266 -10.01 -7.00 20.00
CA CYS A 266 -10.28 -5.69 20.61
C CYS A 266 -10.43 -5.75 22.14
N ALA A 267 -10.73 -6.93 22.71
CA ALA A 267 -10.82 -7.12 24.15
C ALA A 267 -9.45 -7.04 24.85
N ASP A 268 -8.34 -7.26 24.14
CA ASP A 268 -6.99 -7.23 24.71
C ASP A 268 -6.61 -5.84 25.26
N PHE A 269 -7.33 -4.80 24.82
CA PHE A 269 -7.13 -3.41 25.25
C PHE A 269 -8.41 -2.78 25.80
N ALA A 270 -9.36 -3.61 26.27
CA ALA A 270 -10.63 -3.10 26.79
C ALA A 270 -10.42 -2.07 27.91
N GLY A 271 -10.97 -0.87 27.72
CA GLY A 271 -10.89 0.23 28.68
C GLY A 271 -9.56 1.02 28.67
N VAL A 272 -8.63 0.72 27.76
CA VAL A 272 -7.37 1.43 27.60
C VAL A 272 -7.28 1.96 26.18
N CYS A 273 -6.95 3.25 26.01
CA CYS A 273 -6.60 3.73 24.67
C CYS A 273 -5.20 3.23 24.31
N TYR A 274 -5.13 2.38 23.30
CA TYR A 274 -3.92 1.80 22.75
C TYR A 274 -4.12 1.51 21.26
N GLU A 275 -3.09 1.71 20.47
CA GLU A 275 -3.04 1.46 19.02
C GLU A 275 -1.98 0.40 18.74
N ASP A 276 -2.26 -0.48 17.78
CA ASP A 276 -1.32 -1.53 17.38
C ASP A 276 -1.43 -1.85 15.90
N ASP A 277 -0.36 -2.43 15.36
CA ASP A 277 -0.33 -2.96 14.00
C ASP A 277 -1.00 -4.34 13.98
N TYR A 278 -2.08 -4.47 13.21
CA TYR A 278 -2.74 -5.76 12.98
C TYR A 278 -2.57 -6.22 11.55
N GLU A 279 -2.11 -7.46 11.41
CA GLU A 279 -2.15 -8.20 10.15
C GLU A 279 -3.47 -8.97 10.02
N PHE A 280 -4.12 -8.83 8.88
CA PHE A 280 -5.30 -9.56 8.45
C PHE A 280 -4.98 -10.36 7.19
N VAL A 281 -5.46 -11.60 7.10
CA VAL A 281 -5.14 -12.54 6.02
C VAL A 281 -6.38 -13.09 5.35
N ARG A 282 -6.25 -13.46 4.08
CA ARG A 282 -7.27 -14.23 3.36
C ARG A 282 -7.38 -15.67 3.87
N PRO A 283 -8.55 -16.33 3.72
CA PRO A 283 -8.68 -17.74 4.04
C PRO A 283 -7.62 -18.60 3.34
N GLY A 284 -6.90 -19.40 4.13
CA GLY A 284 -5.84 -20.28 3.63
C GLY A 284 -4.47 -19.62 3.44
N VAL A 285 -4.35 -18.32 3.67
CA VAL A 285 -3.09 -17.58 3.65
C VAL A 285 -2.49 -17.56 5.06
N PHE A 286 -1.18 -17.81 5.15
CA PHE A 286 -0.44 -17.70 6.42
C PHE A 286 0.06 -16.27 6.64
N PRO A 287 0.22 -15.82 7.89
CA PRO A 287 0.86 -14.53 8.18
C PRO A 287 2.20 -14.39 7.47
N LEU A 288 2.57 -13.17 7.05
CA LEU A 288 3.72 -12.91 6.18
C LEU A 288 5.00 -13.57 6.72
N HIS A 289 5.26 -13.38 8.01
CA HIS A 289 6.49 -13.85 8.66
C HIS A 289 6.40 -15.26 9.25
N TYR A 290 5.30 -15.98 9.00
CA TYR A 290 5.08 -17.33 9.53
C TYR A 290 6.24 -18.27 9.18
N GLY A 291 6.85 -18.87 10.21
CA GLY A 291 8.00 -19.76 10.09
C GLY A 291 9.33 -19.09 9.68
N ARG A 292 9.39 -17.76 9.55
CA ARG A 292 10.61 -17.03 9.13
C ARG A 292 11.33 -16.32 10.27
N LEU A 293 10.58 -15.70 11.18
CA LEU A 293 11.16 -15.13 12.39
C LEU A 293 11.41 -16.24 13.42
N PRO A 294 12.39 -16.10 14.33
CA PRO A 294 12.53 -17.02 15.45
C PRO A 294 11.27 -16.95 16.33
N TRP A 295 10.37 -17.91 16.14
CA TRP A 295 9.11 -18.00 16.88
C TRP A 295 9.37 -18.58 18.28
N GLY A 296 8.89 -17.91 19.32
CA GLY A 296 9.02 -18.39 20.70
C GLY A 296 10.35 -17.97 21.36
N ASP A 297 10.92 -18.86 22.18
CA ASP A 297 12.04 -18.52 23.08
C ASP A 297 13.35 -18.12 22.38
N GLU A 298 13.53 -18.39 21.09
CA GLU A 298 14.79 -18.09 20.37
C GLU A 298 15.09 -16.59 20.22
N CYS A 299 14.06 -15.72 20.11
CA CYS A 299 14.23 -14.27 20.22
C CYS A 299 14.64 -13.81 21.63
N TRP A 300 14.53 -14.70 22.63
CA TRP A 300 14.44 -14.40 24.05
C TRP A 300 15.29 -15.32 24.95
N THR A 301 16.23 -16.08 24.37
CA THR A 301 17.08 -17.05 25.09
C THR A 301 17.99 -16.38 26.13
N VAL A 302 18.16 -15.06 26.06
CA VAL A 302 19.11 -14.30 26.87
C VAL A 302 18.45 -13.46 27.98
N THR A 303 17.13 -13.30 28.01
CA THR A 303 16.43 -12.34 28.91
C THR A 303 15.34 -12.98 29.77
N GLY A 304 15.36 -12.70 31.08
CA GLY A 304 14.44 -13.28 32.08
C GLY A 304 12.98 -12.82 31.94
N GLN A 305 12.01 -13.65 32.38
CA GLN A 305 10.55 -13.46 32.17
C GLN A 305 9.99 -12.09 32.58
N VAL A 306 10.50 -11.48 33.67
CA VAL A 306 10.04 -10.15 34.12
C VAL A 306 10.44 -9.06 33.13
N LEU A 307 11.62 -9.17 32.52
CA LEU A 307 12.07 -8.26 31.47
C LEU A 307 11.25 -8.47 30.18
N LYS A 308 10.88 -9.72 29.87
CA LYS A 308 10.00 -10.06 28.73
C LYS A 308 8.64 -9.37 28.87
N GLN A 309 8.01 -9.46 30.03
CA GLN A 309 6.74 -8.79 30.31
C GLN A 309 6.88 -7.26 30.18
N ALA A 310 7.92 -6.68 30.78
CA ALA A 310 8.16 -5.25 30.73
C ALA A 310 8.44 -4.71 29.31
N CYS A 311 9.27 -5.39 28.49
CA CYS A 311 9.54 -4.95 27.13
C CYS A 311 8.29 -5.07 26.23
N CYS A 312 7.36 -5.99 26.51
CA CYS A 312 6.09 -6.13 25.77
C CYS A 312 4.89 -5.34 26.34
N SER A 313 4.99 -4.80 27.55
CA SER A 313 3.92 -4.03 28.20
C SER A 313 4.19 -2.54 28.29
N ASP A 314 5.45 -2.09 28.13
CA ASP A 314 5.85 -0.70 28.25
C ASP A 314 6.88 -0.32 27.16
N LEU A 315 6.38 0.38 26.14
CA LEU A 315 7.12 0.89 24.99
C LEU A 315 8.27 1.83 25.39
N PHE A 316 8.08 2.64 26.45
CA PHE A 316 9.07 3.63 26.88
C PHE A 316 10.27 2.95 27.55
N LEU A 317 10.02 1.96 28.41
CA LEU A 317 11.07 1.12 29.00
C LEU A 317 11.83 0.29 27.97
N SER A 318 11.13 -0.15 26.92
CA SER A 318 11.71 -0.99 25.87
C SER A 318 12.78 -0.25 25.03
N ARG A 319 12.59 1.05 24.78
CA ARG A 319 13.55 1.94 24.11
C ARG A 319 14.82 2.18 24.92
N PHE A 320 14.71 2.29 26.24
CA PHE A 320 15.83 2.61 27.12
C PHE A 320 16.72 1.42 27.49
N ARG A 321 16.21 0.19 27.40
CA ARG A 321 16.94 -1.01 27.87
C ARG A 321 17.68 -1.77 26.78
N HIS A 322 17.75 -1.26 25.56
CA HIS A 322 18.27 -2.01 24.41
C HIS A 322 17.66 -3.42 24.34
N CYS A 323 16.36 -3.57 24.68
CA CYS A 323 15.67 -4.87 24.57
C CYS A 323 15.69 -5.39 23.12
N TRP A 324 15.95 -4.50 22.16
CA TRP A 324 15.77 -4.69 20.73
C TRP A 324 17.07 -4.38 19.99
N ASP A 325 17.48 -5.31 19.14
CA ASP A 325 18.37 -5.01 18.03
C ASP A 325 17.57 -4.24 16.98
N THR A 326 18.22 -3.30 16.29
CA THR A 326 17.70 -2.58 15.12
C THR A 326 17.06 -3.48 14.06
N ASP A 327 17.37 -4.77 14.05
CA ASP A 327 16.82 -5.77 13.13
C ASP A 327 15.43 -6.33 13.53
N PHE A 328 14.97 -6.12 14.78
CA PHE A 328 13.73 -6.71 15.28
C PHE A 328 12.81 -5.65 15.93
N ARG A 329 11.74 -5.26 15.22
CA ARG A 329 10.67 -4.42 15.79
C ARG A 329 10.00 -5.08 17.01
N LEU A 330 9.36 -4.22 17.82
CA LEU A 330 8.51 -4.60 18.95
C LEU A 330 7.45 -5.67 18.59
N SER A 331 6.86 -5.52 17.39
CA SER A 331 5.90 -6.47 16.80
C SER A 331 6.49 -7.86 16.59
N ARG A 332 7.79 -7.95 16.25
CA ARG A 332 8.46 -9.20 15.87
C ARG A 332 8.90 -10.04 17.07
N CYS A 333 9.25 -9.44 18.20
CA CYS A 333 9.72 -10.17 19.38
C CYS A 333 8.58 -10.52 20.34
N CYS A 334 7.56 -9.68 20.51
CA CYS A 334 6.43 -9.99 21.39
C CYS A 334 5.47 -11.06 20.83
N ILE A 335 5.89 -11.71 19.72
CA ILE A 335 5.24 -12.78 18.96
C ILE A 335 4.75 -13.99 19.77
N HIS A 336 5.17 -14.15 21.02
CA HIS A 336 4.63 -15.21 21.89
C HIS A 336 3.18 -14.95 22.33
N ARG A 337 2.67 -13.71 22.24
CA ARG A 337 1.21 -13.41 22.22
C ARG A 337 0.55 -13.69 20.87
N TRP A 338 1.33 -13.98 19.84
CA TRP A 338 0.96 -14.02 18.42
C TRP A 338 0.98 -15.47 17.94
N GLN A 339 0.50 -16.40 18.77
CA GLN A 339 0.34 -17.77 18.30
C GLN A 339 -0.68 -17.75 17.15
N PRO A 340 -0.30 -18.15 15.93
CA PRO A 340 -1.28 -18.34 14.87
C PRO A 340 -2.27 -19.40 15.36
N HIS A 341 -3.55 -19.22 15.04
CA HIS A 341 -4.60 -20.16 15.47
C HIS A 341 -4.14 -21.60 15.24
N ARG A 342 -3.95 -22.36 16.34
CA ARG A 342 -3.64 -23.78 16.22
C ARG A 342 -4.81 -24.44 15.49
N ARG A 343 -4.55 -24.99 14.31
CA ARG A 343 -5.50 -25.68 13.40
C ARG A 343 -6.26 -26.88 14.01
N SER A 344 -6.28 -27.07 15.33
CA SER A 344 -7.01 -28.17 15.97
C SER A 344 -8.55 -28.08 15.82
N GLU A 345 -9.10 -26.97 15.30
CA GLU A 345 -10.55 -26.77 15.19
C GLU A 345 -11.11 -26.77 13.76
N VAL A 346 -10.30 -26.98 12.72
CA VAL A 346 -10.84 -27.24 11.36
C VAL A 346 -11.09 -28.75 11.24
N PRO A 347 -12.34 -29.23 11.20
CA PRO A 347 -12.60 -30.65 11.04
C PRO A 347 -11.98 -31.09 9.72
N ARG A 348 -11.00 -32.00 9.79
CA ARG A 348 -10.53 -32.72 8.61
C ARG A 348 -11.75 -33.37 7.97
N ARG A 349 -12.24 -32.81 6.87
CA ARG A 349 -13.10 -33.57 5.94
C ARG A 349 -12.30 -34.81 5.57
N ARG A 350 -12.69 -35.96 6.15
CA ARG A 350 -12.20 -37.26 5.73
C ARG A 350 -12.61 -37.45 4.28
N SER A 351 -11.72 -37.14 3.35
CA SER A 351 -11.78 -37.70 2.01
C SER A 351 -11.55 -39.20 2.15
N ARG A 352 -12.65 -39.97 2.21
CA ARG A 352 -12.62 -41.40 1.89
C ARG A 352 -12.35 -41.51 0.38
N ALA A 353 -11.07 -41.50 0.02
CA ALA A 353 -10.62 -42.14 -1.21
C ALA A 353 -10.26 -43.58 -0.84
N GLY A 354 -11.22 -44.49 -1.02
CA GLY A 354 -10.93 -45.91 -1.10
C GLY A 354 -10.41 -46.19 -2.51
N TRP A 355 -9.10 -46.29 -2.66
CA TRP A 355 -8.47 -47.01 -3.76
C TRP A 355 -7.98 -48.32 -3.15
N GLU A 356 -8.72 -49.40 -3.40
CA GLU A 356 -8.28 -50.76 -3.11
C GLU A 356 -7.32 -51.19 -4.21
N GLU A 357 -6.02 -51.20 -3.90
CA GLU A 357 -5.03 -52.03 -4.60
C GLU A 357 -4.97 -53.39 -3.88
N GLY A 358 -5.65 -54.38 -4.45
CA GLY A 358 -5.60 -55.79 -4.05
C GLY A 358 -4.80 -56.61 -5.05
N GLN A 359 -3.66 -57.10 -4.58
CA GLN A 359 -2.61 -57.83 -5.30
C GLN A 359 -3.04 -59.14 -5.98
N ALA A 360 -2.26 -59.47 -7.02
CA ALA A 360 -2.22 -60.73 -7.73
C ALA A 360 -1.67 -61.90 -6.90
N GLY A 361 -2.07 -63.13 -7.26
CA GLY A 361 -1.22 -64.32 -7.16
C GLY A 361 -1.91 -65.62 -6.69
N GLY A 362 -2.01 -66.61 -7.60
CA GLY A 362 -2.02 -68.03 -7.23
C GLY A 362 -3.06 -68.93 -7.91
N GLN A 363 -2.64 -69.65 -8.96
CA GLN A 363 -3.11 -71.02 -9.30
C GLN A 363 -2.88 -71.99 -8.10
N PRO A 364 -3.46 -73.21 -8.00
CA PRO A 364 -3.86 -74.13 -9.10
C PRO A 364 -5.15 -74.98 -8.88
N SER A 365 -5.73 -75.51 -9.96
CA SER A 365 -5.90 -76.96 -10.25
C SER A 365 -6.36 -77.15 -11.70
#